data_AF-A0AAE0R094-F1
#
_entry.id   AF-A0AAE0R094-F1
#
_cell.length_a   1.000
_cell.length_b   1.000
_cell.length_c   1.000
_cell.angle_alpha   90.00
_cell.angle_beta   90.00
_cell.angle_gamma   90.00
#
_symmetry.space_group_name_H-M   'P 1'
#
loop_
_entity.id
_entity.type
_entity.pdbx_description
1 polymer ?
#
loop_
_entity_poly.entity_id
_entity_poly.type
_entity_poly.pdbx_seq_one_letter_code
_entity_poly.pdbx_strand_id
1 'polypeptide(L)'
;MDQIQQPVENEASALICPGSITPVHSDCPIVSTSEFTPDLQCLSCEKCLCSIPPPKISDLLDDEDLLYTLRLKLDPAHYTVKNWKNFASRWGMSYDELMMLEQRTHGSTYHSPTQEFLFRYSQKPVTELTELCRFYQRIDVLRLLQHWVENDWPSRWKRVH
;
A
#
# COMPACT_ATOMS: atom_id res chain seq x y z
N MET A 1 33.93 35.07 -53.05
CA MET A 1 33.07 33.92 -53.35
C MET A 1 31.75 34.17 -52.64
N ASP A 2 30.80 34.55 -53.47
CA ASP A 2 29.34 34.43 -53.39
C ASP A 2 28.58 35.01 -52.19
N GLN A 3 28.10 36.22 -52.48
CA GLN A 3 26.95 36.94 -51.94
C GLN A 3 25.65 36.19 -52.31
N ILE A 4 24.60 36.28 -51.48
CA ILE A 4 23.22 36.69 -51.84
C ILE A 4 22.21 36.27 -50.76
N GLN A 5 21.37 37.25 -50.41
CA GLN A 5 20.25 37.28 -49.48
C GLN A 5 18.92 37.13 -50.26
N GLN A 6 17.92 36.49 -49.59
CA GLN A 6 16.45 36.72 -49.66
C GLN A 6 15.68 36.34 -50.96
N PRO A 7 14.32 36.40 -51.04
CA PRO A 7 13.21 36.41 -50.05
C PRO A 7 11.99 35.48 -50.43
N VAL A 8 10.89 35.53 -49.67
CA VAL A 8 9.48 35.79 -50.11
C VAL A 8 8.41 34.94 -49.39
N GLU A 9 7.34 35.67 -49.06
CA GLU A 9 6.10 35.40 -48.32
C GLU A 9 5.06 34.56 -49.11
N ASN A 10 3.82 34.52 -48.57
CA ASN A 10 2.55 33.92 -49.04
C ASN A 10 2.28 32.48 -48.57
N GLU A 11 1.11 32.11 -48.04
CA GLU A 11 -0.26 32.48 -48.43
C GLU A 11 -1.21 32.55 -47.22
N ALA A 12 -2.18 33.46 -47.34
CA ALA A 12 -3.36 33.57 -46.50
C ALA A 12 -4.39 32.49 -46.83
N SER A 13 -5.20 32.10 -45.85
CA SER A 13 -6.60 31.74 -46.09
C SER A 13 -7.40 31.91 -44.81
N ALA A 14 -8.13 33.02 -44.75
CA ALA A 14 -9.21 33.27 -43.81
C ALA A 14 -10.49 32.60 -44.31
N LEU A 15 -11.23 31.95 -43.42
CA LEU A 15 -12.67 31.75 -43.57
C LEU A 15 -13.36 32.09 -42.25
N ILE A 16 -14.04 33.24 -42.29
CA ILE A 16 -14.99 33.74 -41.29
C ILE A 16 -16.38 33.22 -41.65
N CYS A 17 -17.21 32.90 -40.66
CA CYS A 17 -18.66 33.06 -40.74
C CYS A 17 -19.26 33.41 -39.35
N PRO A 18 -20.39 34.14 -39.29
CA PRO A 18 -20.62 35.17 -38.27
C PRO A 18 -21.87 34.96 -37.38
N GLY A 19 -21.83 35.59 -36.21
CA GLY A 19 -22.97 36.28 -35.57
C GLY A 19 -23.99 35.47 -34.77
N SER A 20 -24.15 35.80 -33.48
CA SER A 20 -25.44 36.27 -32.92
C SER A 20 -25.34 36.77 -31.46
N ILE A 21 -25.56 38.08 -31.30
CA ILE A 21 -26.47 38.75 -30.34
C ILE A 21 -26.23 38.56 -28.81
N THR A 22 -25.77 39.63 -28.14
CA THR A 22 -25.85 39.93 -26.67
C THR A 22 -27.31 40.24 -26.24
N PRO A 23 -27.75 40.39 -24.95
CA PRO A 23 -26.96 40.78 -23.75
C PRO A 23 -27.44 40.22 -22.36
N VAL A 24 -26.76 40.68 -21.31
CA VAL A 24 -27.28 41.10 -19.97
C VAL A 24 -26.88 40.25 -18.74
N HIS A 25 -26.31 40.99 -17.78
CA HIS A 25 -26.18 40.79 -16.32
C HIS A 25 -25.15 39.77 -15.81
N SER A 26 -24.34 40.04 -14.80
CA SER A 26 -23.85 41.25 -14.12
C SER A 26 -22.81 40.74 -13.11
N ASP A 27 -21.68 41.43 -13.01
CA ASP A 27 -20.77 41.45 -11.87
C ASP A 27 -20.06 40.14 -11.47
N CYS A 28 -18.84 39.97 -12.00
CA CYS A 28 -17.76 39.28 -11.29
C CYS A 28 -16.52 40.19 -11.36
N PRO A 29 -15.91 40.57 -10.23
CA PRO A 29 -14.77 41.48 -10.23
C PRO A 29 -13.52 40.79 -10.76
N ILE A 30 -12.79 41.52 -11.61
CA ILE A 30 -11.43 41.19 -12.05
C ILE A 30 -10.51 41.27 -10.83
N VAL A 31 -9.84 40.17 -10.50
CA VAL A 31 -8.59 40.18 -9.72
C VAL A 31 -7.47 39.66 -10.61
N SER A 32 -6.53 40.55 -10.86
CA SER A 32 -5.28 40.33 -11.56
C SER A 32 -4.33 39.40 -10.78
N THR A 33 -3.73 38.47 -11.51
CA THR A 33 -2.37 37.89 -11.37
C THR A 33 -1.71 37.87 -9.98
N SER A 34 -1.54 36.67 -9.40
CA SER A 34 -0.26 36.24 -8.80
C SER A 34 -0.25 34.73 -8.52
N GLU A 35 0.77 34.04 -9.07
CA GLU A 35 1.47 32.86 -8.55
C GLU A 35 0.71 31.58 -8.14
N PHE A 36 0.92 30.55 -8.98
CA PHE A 36 0.85 29.10 -8.75
C PHE A 36 0.46 28.59 -7.34
N THR A 37 -0.78 28.11 -7.22
CA THR A 37 -1.15 26.96 -6.37
C THR A 37 -2.22 26.14 -7.12
N PRO A 38 -2.12 24.79 -7.21
CA PRO A 38 -3.22 24.00 -7.70
C PRO A 38 -4.16 23.67 -6.54
N ASP A 39 -5.04 24.61 -6.19
CA ASP A 39 -6.27 24.30 -5.47
C ASP A 39 -7.24 23.63 -6.46
N LEU A 40 -7.11 22.31 -6.60
CA LEU A 40 -8.14 21.48 -7.19
C LEU A 40 -9.27 21.33 -6.18
N GLN A 41 -10.22 22.26 -6.28
CA GLN A 41 -11.57 22.14 -5.76
C GLN A 41 -12.15 20.78 -6.20
N CYS A 42 -12.23 19.84 -5.25
CA CYS A 42 -12.95 18.58 -5.41
C CYS A 42 -14.45 18.86 -5.30
N LEU A 43 -15.03 19.45 -6.33
CA LEU A 43 -16.47 19.53 -6.51
C LEU A 43 -16.93 18.23 -7.18
N SER A 44 -17.70 17.46 -6.40
CA SER A 44 -18.29 16.14 -6.73
C SER A 44 -17.35 14.94 -6.62
N CYS A 45 -17.33 14.32 -5.44
CA CYS A 45 -17.11 12.88 -5.37
C CYS A 45 -17.99 12.28 -4.28
N GLU A 46 -19.16 11.77 -4.65
CA GLU A 46 -20.01 10.88 -3.81
C GLU A 46 -19.30 9.56 -3.45
N LYS A 47 -18.00 9.44 -3.76
CA LYS A 47 -17.06 8.41 -3.30
C LYS A 47 -15.93 9.11 -2.54
N CYS A 48 -16.18 9.56 -1.32
CA CYS A 48 -15.11 9.60 -0.33
C CYS A 48 -14.62 8.15 -0.15
N LEU A 49 -13.71 7.72 -1.02
CA LEU A 49 -12.94 6.51 -0.84
C LEU A 49 -12.09 6.75 0.40
N CYS A 50 -12.65 6.49 1.57
CA CYS A 50 -11.87 6.10 2.72
C CYS A 50 -11.04 4.91 2.24
N SER A 51 -9.80 5.18 1.78
CA SER A 51 -8.91 4.15 1.30
C SER A 51 -8.70 3.22 2.49
N ILE A 52 -9.14 1.97 2.34
CA ILE A 52 -9.00 0.95 3.38
C ILE A 52 -7.52 0.95 3.77
N PRO A 53 -7.19 1.20 5.06
CA PRO A 53 -5.81 1.30 5.45
C PRO A 53 -5.10 -0.04 5.24
N PRO A 54 -3.79 -0.05 4.94
CA PRO A 54 -3.03 -1.28 4.92
C PRO A 54 -3.13 -1.99 6.29
N PRO A 55 -3.35 -3.31 6.32
CA PRO A 55 -3.46 -4.03 7.58
C PRO A 55 -2.13 -4.05 8.33
N LYS A 56 -2.22 -4.00 9.64
CA LYS A 56 -1.13 -4.25 10.58
C LYS A 56 -1.08 -5.72 10.98
N ILE A 57 0.02 -6.11 11.62
CA ILE A 57 0.15 -7.46 12.18
C ILE A 57 -0.92 -7.72 13.25
N SER A 58 -1.36 -6.71 14.02
CA SER A 58 -2.50 -6.84 14.93
C SER A 58 -3.78 -7.29 14.23
N ASP A 59 -4.09 -6.70 13.07
CA ASP A 59 -5.31 -7.04 12.31
C ASP A 59 -5.27 -8.48 11.78
N LEU A 60 -4.06 -8.96 11.45
CA LEU A 60 -3.81 -10.36 11.08
C LEU A 60 -3.96 -11.30 12.29
N LEU A 61 -3.54 -10.87 13.48
CA LEU A 61 -3.66 -11.65 14.72
C LEU A 61 -5.11 -11.83 15.16
N ASP A 62 -6.00 -10.90 14.79
CA ASP A 62 -7.45 -11.01 15.03
C ASP A 62 -8.16 -11.99 14.08
N ASP A 63 -7.45 -12.53 13.08
CA ASP A 63 -7.94 -13.57 12.17
C ASP A 63 -7.41 -14.96 12.58
N GLU A 64 -8.18 -15.68 13.38
CA GLU A 64 -7.81 -17.00 13.93
C GLU A 64 -7.49 -18.05 12.86
N ASP A 65 -8.22 -18.06 11.73
CA ASP A 65 -8.01 -19.05 10.65
C ASP A 65 -6.70 -18.76 9.89
N LEU A 66 -6.43 -17.49 9.60
CA LEU A 66 -5.17 -17.06 9.03
C LEU A 66 -4.01 -17.35 9.98
N LEU A 67 -4.16 -16.99 11.26
CA LEU A 67 -3.15 -17.21 12.29
C LEU A 67 -2.86 -18.71 12.45
N TYR A 68 -3.89 -19.56 12.50
CA TYR A 68 -3.73 -21.01 12.54
C TYR A 68 -2.92 -21.53 11.35
N THR A 69 -3.23 -21.07 10.14
CA THR A 69 -2.50 -21.46 8.93
C THR A 69 -1.04 -21.00 8.96
N LEU A 70 -0.77 -19.79 9.46
CA LEU A 70 0.60 -19.29 9.62
C LEU A 70 1.38 -20.12 10.64
N ARG A 71 0.77 -20.49 11.76
CA ARG A 71 1.37 -21.35 12.79
C ARG A 71 1.80 -22.70 12.19
N LEU A 72 0.92 -23.36 11.43
CA LEU A 72 1.26 -24.62 10.74
C LEU A 72 2.46 -24.47 9.79
N LYS A 73 2.58 -23.32 9.14
CA LYS A 73 3.62 -23.03 8.15
C LYS A 73 4.95 -22.55 8.72
N LEU A 74 4.94 -21.93 9.90
CA LEU A 74 6.08 -21.20 10.45
C LEU A 74 6.58 -21.76 11.77
N ASP A 75 5.78 -22.48 12.55
CA ASP A 75 6.21 -23.10 13.82
C ASP A 75 7.23 -24.24 13.62
N PRO A 76 7.07 -25.15 12.63
CA PRO A 76 8.01 -26.26 12.46
C PRO A 76 9.44 -25.79 12.16
N ALA A 77 10.41 -26.33 12.89
CA ALA A 77 11.82 -26.15 12.61
C ALA A 77 12.31 -27.21 11.62
N HIS A 78 12.19 -26.91 10.32
CA HIS A 78 12.79 -27.73 9.26
C HIS A 78 14.09 -27.10 8.77
N TYR A 79 15.18 -27.86 8.70
CA TYR A 79 16.52 -27.34 8.42
C TYR A 79 16.66 -26.60 7.07
N THR A 80 15.84 -26.96 6.07
CA THR A 80 15.83 -26.32 4.75
C THR A 80 14.82 -25.19 4.60
N VAL A 81 13.86 -25.05 5.52
CA VAL A 81 12.75 -24.09 5.38
C VAL A 81 12.89 -22.97 6.40
N LYS A 82 12.87 -21.74 5.92
CA LYS A 82 12.94 -20.55 6.77
C LYS A 82 11.65 -20.40 7.58
N ASN A 83 11.79 -20.31 8.89
CA ASN A 83 10.69 -20.37 9.87
C ASN A 83 10.61 -19.10 10.72
N TRP A 84 9.79 -19.11 11.79
CA TRP A 84 9.61 -17.99 12.70
C TRP A 84 10.94 -17.42 13.25
N LYS A 85 11.94 -18.26 13.58
CA LYS A 85 13.23 -17.80 14.10
C LYS A 85 13.99 -16.94 13.08
N ASN A 86 13.94 -17.33 11.81
CA ASN A 86 14.61 -16.59 10.75
C ASN A 86 13.96 -15.22 10.58
N PHE A 87 12.63 -15.16 10.66
CA PHE A 87 11.87 -13.92 10.53
C PHE A 87 12.12 -13.00 11.74
N ALA A 88 12.00 -13.54 12.95
CA ALA A 88 12.25 -12.83 14.20
C ALA A 88 13.69 -12.29 14.29
N SER A 89 14.69 -13.11 13.95
CA SER A 89 16.09 -12.67 13.89
C SER A 89 16.28 -11.51 12.92
N ARG A 90 15.65 -11.57 11.74
CA ARG A 90 15.77 -10.51 10.73
C ARG A 90 15.13 -9.20 11.16
N TRP A 91 14.10 -9.27 11.98
CA TRP A 91 13.46 -8.12 12.63
C TRP A 91 14.14 -7.70 13.95
N GLY A 92 15.31 -8.25 14.26
CA GLY A 92 16.17 -7.76 15.33
C GLY A 92 16.05 -8.49 16.66
N MET A 93 15.30 -9.59 16.74
CA MET A 93 15.28 -10.43 17.94
C MET A 93 16.66 -11.07 18.16
N SER A 94 17.25 -10.86 19.33
CA SER A 94 18.56 -11.41 19.68
C SER A 94 18.53 -12.93 19.81
N TYR A 95 19.70 -13.57 19.76
CA TYR A 95 19.81 -15.02 19.91
C TYR A 95 19.20 -15.51 21.23
N ASP A 96 19.47 -14.81 22.33
CA ASP A 96 18.95 -15.19 23.65
C ASP A 96 17.42 -15.06 23.69
N GLU A 97 16.85 -14.02 23.09
CA GLU A 97 15.40 -13.87 22.98
C GLU A 97 14.75 -14.98 22.14
N LEU A 98 15.39 -15.39 21.03
CA LEU A 98 14.94 -16.50 20.20
C LEU A 98 14.97 -17.82 20.99
N MET A 99 16.03 -18.06 21.75
CA MET A 99 16.17 -19.27 22.58
C MET A 99 15.14 -19.31 23.71
N MET A 100 14.93 -18.19 24.41
CA MET A 100 13.90 -18.08 25.44
C MET A 100 12.50 -18.31 24.88
N LEU A 101 12.21 -17.78 23.69
CA LEU A 101 10.92 -17.98 23.03
C LEU A 101 10.70 -19.44 22.62
N GLU A 102 11.71 -20.07 22.01
CA GLU A 102 11.63 -21.49 21.67
C GLU A 102 11.38 -22.34 22.92
N GLN A 103 12.14 -22.12 23.99
CA GLN A 103 12.00 -22.89 25.23
C GLN A 103 10.61 -22.75 25.84
N ARG A 104 10.04 -21.54 25.86
CA ARG A 104 8.69 -21.28 26.42
C ARG A 104 7.58 -21.94 25.61
N THR A 105 7.76 -22.03 24.30
CA THR A 105 6.73 -22.54 23.37
C THR A 105 6.91 -24.01 23.02
N HIS A 106 8.03 -24.62 23.45
CA HIS A 106 8.37 -25.99 23.13
C HIS A 106 7.28 -26.98 23.59
N GLY A 107 6.72 -27.73 22.65
CA GLY A 107 5.67 -28.73 22.94
C GLY A 107 4.32 -28.15 23.37
N SER A 108 4.13 -26.83 23.32
CA SER A 108 2.85 -26.21 23.65
C SER A 108 1.89 -26.21 22.47
N THR A 109 0.66 -26.67 22.69
CA THR A 109 -0.43 -26.53 21.71
C THR A 109 -1.09 -25.15 21.76
N TYR A 110 -0.99 -24.46 22.90
CA TYR A 110 -1.64 -23.19 23.18
C TYR A 110 -0.71 -21.99 22.91
N HIS A 111 0.60 -22.15 23.07
CA HIS A 111 1.58 -21.08 22.87
C HIS A 111 2.43 -21.36 21.63
N SER A 112 2.14 -20.66 20.54
CA SER A 112 2.90 -20.75 19.31
C SER A 112 4.05 -19.72 19.28
N PRO A 113 5.27 -20.11 18.88
CA PRO A 113 6.35 -19.15 18.69
C PRO A 113 6.08 -18.18 17.54
N THR A 114 5.39 -18.60 16.47
CA THR A 114 4.96 -17.69 15.40
C THR A 114 4.02 -16.62 15.94
N GLN A 115 3.04 -17.00 16.74
CA GLN A 115 2.07 -16.05 17.31
C GLN A 115 2.76 -15.04 18.24
N GLU A 116 3.61 -15.48 19.16
CA GLU A 116 4.32 -14.59 20.08
C GLU A 116 5.29 -13.66 19.34
N PHE A 117 5.96 -14.17 18.30
CA PHE A 117 6.77 -13.36 17.39
C PHE A 117 5.93 -12.26 16.75
N LEU A 118 4.82 -12.61 16.10
CA LEU A 118 3.94 -11.64 15.43
C LEU A 118 3.38 -10.63 16.42
N PHE A 119 3.01 -11.07 17.63
CA PHE A 119 2.50 -10.20 18.68
C PHE A 119 3.49 -9.11 19.09
N ARG A 120 4.79 -9.43 19.22
CA ARG A 120 5.84 -8.43 19.51
C ARG A 120 5.95 -7.34 18.44
N TYR A 121 5.59 -7.64 17.20
CA TYR A 121 5.64 -6.72 16.07
C TYR A 121 4.25 -6.31 15.58
N SER A 122 3.24 -6.37 16.45
CA SER A 122 1.82 -6.11 16.14
C SER A 122 1.57 -4.77 15.44
N GLN A 123 2.39 -3.76 15.69
CA GLN A 123 2.26 -2.43 15.08
C GLN A 123 2.86 -2.31 13.67
N LYS A 124 3.68 -3.27 13.24
CA LYS A 124 4.22 -3.27 11.87
C LYS A 124 3.10 -3.50 10.86
N PRO A 125 3.20 -2.93 9.64
CA PRO A 125 2.29 -3.28 8.57
C PRO A 125 2.56 -4.72 8.09
N VAL A 126 1.52 -5.40 7.60
CA VAL A 126 1.65 -6.74 7.01
C VAL A 126 2.60 -6.73 5.80
N THR A 127 2.76 -5.60 5.12
CA THR A 127 3.71 -5.45 4.00
C THR A 127 5.14 -5.80 4.40
N GLU A 128 5.61 -5.42 5.59
CA GLU A 128 6.95 -5.80 6.06
C GLU A 128 7.07 -7.33 6.27
N LEU A 129 6.00 -8.01 6.69
CA LEU A 129 5.98 -9.47 6.78
C LEU A 129 6.04 -10.11 5.39
N THR A 130 5.35 -9.52 4.40
CA THR A 130 5.45 -9.99 3.00
C THR A 130 6.86 -9.81 2.43
N GLU A 131 7.58 -8.77 2.83
CA GLU A 131 8.97 -8.56 2.42
C GLU A 131 9.90 -9.63 2.99
N LEU A 132 9.72 -10.03 4.26
CA LEU A 132 10.43 -11.20 4.81
C LEU A 132 10.12 -12.47 4.02
N CYS A 133 8.86 -12.67 3.65
CA CYS A 133 8.47 -13.84 2.85
C CYS A 133 9.17 -13.85 1.48
N ARG A 134 9.26 -12.68 0.81
CA ARG A 134 10.01 -12.55 -0.45
C ARG A 134 11.50 -12.83 -0.25
N PHE A 135 12.11 -12.20 0.75
CA PHE A 135 13.53 -12.33 1.05
C PHE A 135 13.93 -13.79 1.31
N TYR A 136 13.14 -14.50 2.11
CA TYR A 136 13.37 -15.91 2.43
C TYR A 136 12.75 -16.89 1.44
N GLN A 137 12.18 -16.40 0.34
CA GLN A 137 11.49 -17.20 -0.67
C GLN A 137 10.40 -18.13 -0.08
N ARG A 138 9.73 -17.68 0.99
CA ARG A 138 8.55 -18.34 1.57
C ARG A 138 7.31 -18.00 0.74
N ILE A 139 7.29 -18.47 -0.50
CA ILE A 139 6.23 -18.18 -1.48
C ILE A 139 4.86 -18.69 -1.01
N ASP A 140 4.84 -19.80 -0.25
CA ASP A 140 3.63 -20.38 0.31
C ASP A 140 2.97 -19.46 1.36
N VAL A 141 3.76 -18.77 2.18
CA VAL A 141 3.27 -17.77 3.15
C VAL A 141 2.97 -16.46 2.44
N LEU A 142 3.80 -16.06 1.48
CA LEU A 142 3.59 -14.83 0.70
C LEU A 142 2.22 -14.83 0.01
N ARG A 143 1.88 -15.92 -0.70
CA ARG A 143 0.60 -16.05 -1.40
C ARG A 143 -0.59 -16.03 -0.45
N LEU A 144 -0.45 -16.68 0.71
CA LEU A 144 -1.46 -16.66 1.76
C LEU A 144 -1.72 -15.23 2.24
N LEU A 145 -0.66 -14.48 2.58
CA LEU A 145 -0.79 -13.10 3.04
C LEU A 145 -1.36 -12.18 1.96
N GLN A 146 -0.91 -12.29 0.71
CA GLN A 146 -1.43 -11.49 -0.40
C GLN A 146 -2.91 -11.75 -0.64
N HIS A 147 -3.32 -13.02 -0.66
CA HIS A 147 -4.73 -13.40 -0.80
C HIS A 147 -5.58 -12.78 0.31
N TRP A 148 -5.14 -12.88 1.56
CA TRP A 148 -5.86 -12.31 2.69
C TRP A 148 -5.96 -10.77 2.62
N VAL A 149 -4.87 -10.07 2.31
CA VAL A 149 -4.86 -8.60 2.18
C VAL A 149 -5.81 -8.13 1.08
N GLU A 150 -5.90 -8.87 -0.02
CA GLU A 150 -6.73 -8.50 -1.18
C GLU A 150 -8.21 -8.85 -1.01
N ASN A 151 -8.52 -9.98 -0.37
CA ASN A 151 -9.87 -10.56 -0.38
C ASN A 151 -10.58 -10.48 0.98
N ASP A 152 -9.87 -10.73 2.07
CA ASP A 152 -10.46 -10.85 3.40
C ASP A 152 -10.41 -9.53 4.19
N TRP A 153 -9.23 -8.88 4.20
CA TRP A 153 -9.02 -7.65 4.96
C TRP A 153 -10.01 -6.53 4.63
N PRO A 154 -10.31 -6.21 3.34
CA PRO A 154 -11.25 -5.14 3.00
C PRO A 154 -12.63 -5.35 3.59
N SER A 155 -13.08 -6.61 3.63
CA SER A 155 -14.39 -7.00 4.15
C SER A 155 -14.41 -6.96 5.68
N ARG A 156 -13.31 -7.36 6.34
CA ARG A 156 -13.14 -7.28 7.79
C ARG A 156 -13.12 -5.83 8.28
N TRP A 157 -12.33 -4.97 7.64
CA TRP A 157 -12.23 -3.56 8.01
C TRP A 157 -13.59 -2.86 8.00
N LYS A 158 -14.36 -3.03 6.91
CA LYS A 158 -15.71 -2.45 6.74
C LYS A 158 -16.76 -2.97 7.71
N ARG A 159 -16.52 -4.12 8.37
CA ARG A 159 -17.46 -4.66 9.37
C ARG A 159 -17.26 -4.01 10.74
N VAL A 160 -16.04 -3.54 11.00
CA VAL A 160 -15.63 -2.98 12.30
C VAL A 160 -15.74 -1.45 12.31
N HIS A 161 -15.66 -0.79 11.15
CA HIS A 161 -15.66 0.67 10.97
C HIS A 161 -16.78 1.10 10.02
#